data_AF-A0A8J1LVQ1-F1
#
_entry.id   AF-A0A8J1LVQ1-F1
#
_cell.length_a   1.000
_cell.length_b   1.000
_cell.length_c   1.000
_cell.angle_alpha   90.00
_cell.angle_beta   90.00
_cell.angle_gamma   90.00
#
_symmetry.space_group_name_H-M   'P 1'
#
loop_
_entity.id
_entity.type
_entity.pdbx_description
1 polymer ?
#
loop_
_entity_poly.entity_id
_entity_poly.type
_entity_poly.pdbx_seq_one_letter_code
_entity_poly.pdbx_strand_id
1 'polypeptide(L)'
;MRSYGTYFPMKTEKKMAAVNFRCRKSAPRVWETIDPYPDLQALFHEFNQRFFSGMLPEMEVKWSTKMTRAAGMTHHLLGDNDNCVQCKIHLSQPILELRPRRDTVESLLHEMIHAYLCVTKSKDPGDDHGPNFQHLMGILNETLGTNIAIQHNFHKEVEALKKHQWECDGPCKKIVKRARNLAPSAKERWFQEHEQTCGGNFIKTSEP
;
A
#
# COMPACT_ATOMS: atom_id res chain seq x y z
N MET A 1 -15.17 29.80 62.23
CA MET A 1 -16.09 29.12 61.29
C MET A 1 -15.45 29.10 59.90
N ARG A 2 -15.69 28.00 59.17
CA ARG A 2 -15.33 27.61 57.78
C ARG A 2 -15.26 28.78 56.77
N SER A 3 -14.40 28.78 55.74
CA SER A 3 -14.47 27.99 54.48
C SER A 3 -13.16 28.18 53.69
N TYR A 4 -12.38 27.18 53.23
CA TYR A 4 -12.54 26.25 52.08
C TYR A 4 -12.84 26.87 50.70
N GLY A 5 -12.04 26.48 49.69
CA GLY A 5 -12.29 26.71 48.24
C GLY A 5 -11.03 26.91 47.39
N THR A 6 -10.10 25.94 47.30
CA THR A 6 -9.97 24.92 46.22
C THR A 6 -9.33 25.40 44.90
N TYR A 7 -8.04 25.05 44.76
CA TYR A 7 -7.33 24.87 43.49
C TYR A 7 -8.01 23.76 42.65
N PHE A 8 -8.28 24.04 41.37
CA PHE A 8 -8.66 23.02 40.38
C PHE A 8 -7.42 22.62 39.56
N PRO A 9 -6.95 21.35 39.62
CA PRO A 9 -6.00 20.84 38.65
C PRO A 9 -6.72 20.30 37.40
N MET A 10 -6.11 20.54 36.24
CA MET A 10 -6.49 19.98 34.94
C MET A 10 -6.54 18.45 35.01
N LYS A 11 -7.66 17.88 34.57
CA LYS A 11 -7.88 16.43 34.51
C LYS A 11 -7.30 15.83 33.21
N THR A 12 -6.38 14.90 33.45
CA THR A 12 -6.26 13.57 32.82
C THR A 12 -5.90 13.47 31.33
N GLU A 13 -4.60 13.23 31.10
CA GLU A 13 -4.09 12.44 29.98
C GLU A 13 -4.62 10.99 30.06
N LYS A 14 -5.29 10.51 29.01
CA LYS A 14 -5.55 9.08 28.85
C LYS A 14 -4.27 8.41 28.35
N LYS A 15 -3.53 7.79 29.27
CA LYS A 15 -2.44 6.87 28.95
C LYS A 15 -2.98 5.71 28.11
N MET A 16 -2.41 5.48 26.93
CA MET A 16 -2.61 4.25 26.18
C MET A 16 -2.15 3.06 27.04
N ALA A 17 -3.04 2.09 27.24
CA ALA A 17 -2.71 0.87 27.96
C ALA A 17 -1.71 0.05 27.13
N ALA A 18 -0.52 -0.17 27.69
CA ALA A 18 0.46 -1.10 27.13
C ALA A 18 -0.12 -2.52 27.21
N VAL A 19 -0.53 -3.08 26.07
CA VAL A 19 -0.91 -4.49 25.98
C VAL A 19 0.38 -5.30 25.97
N ASN A 20 0.59 -6.05 27.04
CA ASN A 20 1.80 -6.84 27.29
C ASN A 20 1.76 -8.14 26.47
N PHE A 21 2.23 -8.11 25.22
CA PHE A 21 2.36 -9.30 24.38
C PHE A 21 3.63 -10.07 24.74
N ARG A 22 3.49 -11.14 25.53
CA ARG A 22 4.57 -12.11 25.74
C ARG A 22 4.83 -12.88 24.44
N CYS A 23 6.02 -12.70 23.88
CA CYS A 23 6.57 -13.46 22.77
C CYS A 23 6.74 -14.95 23.16
N ARG A 24 6.02 -15.86 22.48
CA ARG A 24 6.32 -17.30 22.46
C ARG A 24 6.91 -17.64 21.10
N LYS A 25 8.09 -18.28 21.08
CA LYS A 25 8.77 -18.69 19.85
C LYS A 25 8.12 -19.91 19.18
N SER A 26 8.07 -19.81 17.85
CA SER A 26 8.08 -20.85 16.79
C SER A 26 6.95 -21.88 16.71
N ALA A 27 5.83 -21.45 16.15
CA ALA A 27 5.09 -22.19 15.12
C ALA A 27 5.31 -21.47 13.77
N PRO A 28 5.19 -22.12 12.59
CA PRO A 28 5.07 -21.36 11.34
C PRO A 28 3.97 -20.35 11.54
N ARG A 29 4.24 -19.09 11.22
CA ARG A 29 3.27 -18.04 11.50
C ARG A 29 1.99 -18.40 10.76
N VAL A 30 0.82 -18.17 11.35
CA VAL A 30 -0.50 -18.53 10.77
C VAL A 30 -0.68 -17.95 9.34
N TRP A 31 0.15 -16.99 8.97
CA TRP A 31 0.23 -16.33 7.66
C TRP A 31 1.11 -17.06 6.61
N GLU A 32 1.79 -18.16 6.95
CA GLU A 32 2.77 -18.84 6.08
C GLU A 32 2.19 -19.95 5.17
N THR A 33 0.98 -20.48 5.39
CA THR A 33 0.18 -21.36 4.45
C THR A 33 -1.33 -21.28 4.83
N ILE A 34 -2.39 -21.39 3.99
CA ILE A 34 -2.77 -22.39 2.94
C ILE A 34 -3.61 -21.78 1.78
N ASP A 35 -3.92 -20.49 1.76
CA ASP A 35 -4.80 -19.92 0.71
C ASP A 35 -4.05 -18.91 -0.19
N PRO A 36 -3.91 -19.18 -1.51
CA PRO A 36 -3.32 -18.22 -2.46
C PRO A 36 -4.18 -16.96 -2.65
N TYR A 37 -5.48 -17.02 -2.32
CA TYR A 37 -6.42 -15.91 -2.46
C TYR A 37 -7.17 -15.66 -1.16
N PRO A 38 -6.50 -15.14 -0.11
CA PRO A 38 -7.20 -14.76 1.10
C PRO A 38 -8.43 -13.91 0.80
N ASP A 39 -9.47 -14.13 1.60
CA ASP A 39 -10.52 -13.13 1.78
C ASP A 39 -9.89 -11.87 2.39
N LEU A 40 -9.58 -10.90 1.52
CA LEU A 40 -8.98 -9.63 1.93
C LEU A 40 -9.88 -8.84 2.85
N GLN A 41 -11.20 -8.95 2.69
CA GLN A 41 -12.15 -8.25 3.53
C GLN A 41 -12.14 -8.85 4.94
N ALA A 42 -12.10 -10.18 5.06
CA ALA A 42 -11.96 -10.85 6.36
C ALA A 42 -10.64 -10.49 7.06
N LEU A 43 -9.51 -10.53 6.33
CA LEU A 43 -8.21 -10.12 6.87
C LEU A 43 -8.20 -8.67 7.33
N PHE A 44 -8.78 -7.76 6.54
CA PHE A 44 -8.90 -6.36 6.91
C PHE A 44 -9.66 -6.18 8.23
N HIS A 45 -10.80 -6.86 8.40
CA HIS A 45 -11.57 -6.78 9.65
C HIS A 45 -10.77 -7.30 10.84
N GLU A 46 -10.09 -8.44 10.70
CA GLU A 46 -9.25 -9.01 11.74
C GLU A 46 -8.12 -8.04 12.14
N PHE A 47 -7.39 -7.52 11.16
CA PHE A 47 -6.28 -6.60 11.40
C PHE A 47 -6.74 -5.27 11.96
N ASN A 48 -7.88 -4.75 11.50
CA ASN A 48 -8.45 -3.52 12.03
C ASN A 48 -8.71 -3.65 13.54
N GLN A 49 -9.37 -4.72 13.96
CA GLN A 49 -9.66 -4.96 15.37
C GLN A 49 -8.40 -5.18 16.20
N ARG A 50 -7.44 -5.97 15.70
CA ARG A 50 -6.26 -6.35 16.47
C ARG A 50 -5.20 -5.25 16.54
N PHE A 51 -5.02 -4.49 15.47
CA PHE A 51 -3.83 -3.64 15.29
C PHE A 51 -4.15 -2.17 15.09
N PHE A 52 -5.36 -1.84 14.65
CA PHE A 52 -5.81 -0.46 14.44
C PHE A 52 -6.93 -0.06 15.41
N SER A 53 -7.13 -0.84 16.49
CA SER A 53 -8.13 -0.59 17.54
C SER A 53 -9.56 -0.41 17.03
N GLY A 54 -9.90 -0.99 15.87
CA GLY A 54 -11.20 -0.81 15.23
C GLY A 54 -11.46 0.61 14.70
N MET A 55 -10.45 1.47 14.60
CA MET A 55 -10.61 2.85 14.17
C MET A 55 -10.78 3.01 12.65
N LEU A 56 -10.38 2.03 11.85
CA LEU A 56 -10.63 2.08 10.41
C LEU A 56 -12.13 1.85 10.18
N PRO A 57 -12.82 2.73 9.42
CA PRO A 57 -14.21 2.54 9.06
C PRO A 57 -14.36 1.32 8.14
N GLU A 58 -15.59 0.88 7.96
CA GLU A 58 -15.89 -0.08 6.90
C GLU A 58 -15.47 0.50 5.54
N MET A 59 -14.60 -0.22 4.85
CA MET A 59 -14.07 0.21 3.55
C MET A 59 -13.87 -0.97 2.60
N GLU A 60 -13.84 -0.63 1.32
CA GLU A 60 -13.58 -1.59 0.26
C GLU A 60 -12.12 -2.05 0.31
N VAL A 61 -11.92 -3.36 0.49
CA VAL A 61 -10.62 -4.02 0.33
C VAL A 61 -10.75 -5.13 -0.72
N LYS A 62 -10.11 -4.96 -1.88
CA LYS A 62 -10.33 -5.86 -3.03
C LYS A 62 -9.06 -6.20 -3.79
N TRP A 63 -9.11 -7.32 -4.49
CA TRP A 63 -8.14 -7.68 -5.52
C TRP A 63 -8.31 -6.82 -6.77
N SER A 64 -7.19 -6.37 -7.33
CA SER A 64 -7.10 -5.70 -8.62
C SER A 64 -6.42 -6.61 -9.64
N THR A 65 -7.16 -6.99 -10.67
CA THR A 65 -6.66 -7.78 -11.81
C THR A 65 -5.84 -6.95 -12.81
N LYS A 66 -5.80 -5.62 -12.63
CA LYS A 66 -5.16 -4.68 -13.59
C LYS A 66 -3.96 -3.95 -13.01
N MET A 67 -3.71 -4.05 -11.71
CA MET A 67 -2.56 -3.43 -11.05
C MET A 67 -1.32 -4.27 -11.31
N THR A 68 -0.34 -3.73 -12.05
CA THR A 68 0.88 -4.48 -12.46
C THR A 68 2.17 -3.70 -12.19
N ARG A 69 2.11 -2.65 -11.36
CA ARG A 69 3.24 -1.76 -11.06
C ARG A 69 3.59 -1.67 -9.57
N ALA A 70 2.65 -2.05 -8.71
CA ALA A 70 2.76 -2.05 -7.26
C ALA A 70 1.92 -3.21 -6.72
N ALA A 71 2.26 -3.76 -5.55
CA ALA A 71 1.49 -4.85 -4.95
C ALA A 71 0.23 -4.39 -4.21
N GLY A 72 0.17 -3.11 -3.84
CA GLY A 72 -0.95 -2.50 -3.14
C GLY A 72 -1.10 -1.03 -3.53
N MET A 73 -2.28 -0.49 -3.32
CA MET A 73 -2.54 0.94 -3.37
C MET A 73 -3.74 1.30 -2.51
N THR A 74 -3.58 2.35 -1.72
CA THR A 74 -4.66 3.03 -1.03
C THR A 74 -5.17 4.19 -1.87
N HIS A 75 -6.46 4.16 -2.19
CA HIS A 75 -7.15 5.23 -2.89
C HIS A 75 -7.84 6.12 -1.87
N HIS A 76 -7.37 7.36 -1.74
CA HIS A 76 -7.95 8.36 -0.86
C HIS A 76 -8.78 9.34 -1.68
N LEU A 77 -10.02 9.55 -1.28
CA LEU A 77 -10.82 10.70 -1.67
C LEU A 77 -10.62 11.76 -0.59
N LEU A 78 -9.93 12.83 -0.96
CA LEU A 78 -9.70 13.97 -0.08
C LEU A 78 -10.83 14.98 -0.26
N GLY A 79 -11.34 15.51 0.85
CA GLY A 79 -12.24 16.66 0.88
C GLY A 79 -11.46 17.96 1.06
N ASP A 80 -12.17 19.02 1.46
CA ASP A 80 -11.55 20.30 1.75
C ASP A 80 -10.43 20.17 2.81
N ASN A 81 -9.36 20.93 2.63
CA ASN A 81 -8.16 20.92 3.49
C ASN A 81 -7.48 19.52 3.61
N ASP A 82 -7.47 18.74 2.53
CA ASP A 82 -6.79 17.43 2.45
C ASP A 82 -7.27 16.38 3.48
N ASN A 83 -8.52 16.48 3.95
CA ASN A 83 -9.09 15.50 4.88
C ASN A 83 -9.52 14.21 4.15
N CYS A 84 -9.20 12.98 4.66
CA CYS A 84 -9.79 11.75 4.09
C CYS A 84 -11.30 11.78 4.29
N VAL A 85 -12.04 11.76 3.18
CA VAL A 85 -13.49 11.57 3.15
C VAL A 85 -13.80 10.09 2.93
N GLN A 86 -13.06 9.44 2.03
CA GLN A 86 -13.21 8.02 1.75
C GLN A 86 -11.84 7.42 1.45
N CYS A 87 -11.60 6.22 1.96
CA CYS A 87 -10.36 5.49 1.76
C CYS A 87 -10.75 4.08 1.22
N LYS A 88 -10.06 3.55 0.21
CA LYS A 88 -10.23 2.18 -0.34
C LYS A 88 -8.87 1.53 -0.52
N ILE A 89 -8.77 0.21 -0.39
CA ILE A 89 -7.50 -0.51 -0.54
C ILE A 89 -7.63 -1.55 -1.65
N HIS A 90 -6.75 -1.50 -2.64
CA HIS A 90 -6.66 -2.52 -3.68
C HIS A 90 -5.29 -3.19 -3.66
N LEU A 91 -5.26 -4.52 -3.73
CA LEU A 91 -4.02 -5.30 -3.86
C LEU A 91 -3.88 -5.88 -5.27
N SER A 92 -2.65 -5.93 -5.79
CA SER A 92 -2.35 -6.51 -7.10
C SER A 92 -2.42 -8.01 -7.02
N GLN A 93 -3.47 -8.56 -7.64
CA GLN A 93 -3.56 -9.99 -7.88
C GLN A 93 -2.40 -10.48 -8.80
N PRO A 94 -2.10 -9.83 -9.95
CA PRO A 94 -1.03 -10.29 -10.85
C PRO A 94 0.38 -10.36 -10.23
N ILE A 95 0.70 -9.49 -9.27
CA ILE A 95 2.00 -9.49 -8.60
C ILE A 95 1.99 -10.50 -7.45
N LEU A 96 0.97 -10.47 -6.59
CA LEU A 96 0.97 -11.24 -5.35
C LEU A 96 0.70 -12.73 -5.55
N GLU A 97 0.06 -13.14 -6.64
CA GLU A 97 -0.05 -14.56 -7.04
C GLU A 97 1.32 -15.22 -7.30
N LEU A 98 2.34 -14.42 -7.65
CA LEU A 98 3.70 -14.91 -7.90
C LEU A 98 4.55 -14.97 -6.63
N ARG A 99 3.95 -14.66 -5.46
CA ARG A 99 4.66 -14.44 -4.20
C ARG A 99 4.10 -15.33 -3.09
N PRO A 100 4.90 -15.58 -2.03
CA PRO A 100 4.37 -16.22 -0.83
C PRO A 100 3.27 -15.36 -0.20
N ARG A 101 2.28 -15.99 0.45
CA ARG A 101 1.15 -15.32 1.12
C ARG A 101 1.56 -14.19 2.07
N ARG A 102 2.71 -14.32 2.74
CA ARG A 102 3.24 -13.27 3.63
C ARG A 102 3.31 -11.91 2.93
N ASP A 103 3.65 -11.88 1.64
CA ASP A 103 3.79 -10.63 0.88
C ASP A 103 2.41 -9.97 0.69
N THR A 104 1.32 -10.76 0.58
CA THR A 104 -0.05 -10.23 0.58
C THR A 104 -0.41 -9.60 1.92
N VAL A 105 -0.06 -10.26 3.02
CA VAL A 105 -0.33 -9.75 4.37
C VAL A 105 0.47 -8.48 4.65
N GLU A 106 1.75 -8.46 4.30
CA GLU A 106 2.62 -7.30 4.46
C GLU A 106 2.18 -6.13 3.59
N SER A 107 1.78 -6.38 2.33
CA SER A 107 1.19 -5.35 1.47
C SER A 107 -0.16 -4.84 2.00
N LEU A 108 -1.04 -5.71 2.51
CA LEU A 108 -2.29 -5.27 3.11
C LEU A 108 -2.04 -4.37 4.33
N LEU A 109 -1.17 -4.79 5.25
CA LEU A 109 -0.83 -4.00 6.43
C LEU A 109 -0.19 -2.66 6.05
N HIS A 110 0.68 -2.62 5.03
CA HIS A 110 1.23 -1.38 4.48
C HIS A 110 0.12 -0.40 4.07
N GLU A 111 -0.83 -0.87 3.24
CA GLU A 111 -1.95 -0.03 2.80
C GLU A 111 -2.89 0.35 3.96
N MET A 112 -3.07 -0.53 4.95
CA MET A 112 -3.85 -0.20 6.15
C MET A 112 -3.20 0.88 7.01
N ILE A 113 -1.86 0.97 7.07
CA ILE A 113 -1.18 2.09 7.73
C ILE A 113 -1.52 3.40 7.01
N HIS A 114 -1.44 3.44 5.67
CA HIS A 114 -1.84 4.62 4.90
C HIS A 114 -3.29 5.01 5.18
N ALA A 115 -4.22 4.05 5.12
CA ALA A 115 -5.63 4.28 5.41
C ALA A 115 -5.83 4.82 6.84
N TYR A 116 -5.13 4.25 7.82
CA TYR A 116 -5.21 4.65 9.22
C TYR A 116 -4.77 6.09 9.41
N LEU A 117 -3.56 6.44 8.95
CA LEU A 117 -3.04 7.80 9.04
C LEU A 117 -3.95 8.83 8.37
N CYS A 118 -4.60 8.44 7.28
CA CYS A 118 -5.54 9.29 6.57
C CYS A 118 -6.83 9.51 7.37
N VAL A 119 -7.40 8.46 7.96
CA VAL A 119 -8.62 8.51 8.78
C VAL A 119 -8.40 9.26 10.08
N THR A 120 -7.25 9.06 10.74
CA THR A 120 -6.89 9.72 12.00
C THR A 120 -6.30 11.10 11.81
N LYS A 121 -6.15 11.56 10.57
CA LYS A 121 -5.55 12.86 10.22
C LYS A 121 -4.16 13.05 10.81
N SER A 122 -3.37 11.97 10.79
CA SER A 122 -1.99 11.93 11.32
C SER A 122 -0.97 11.64 10.23
N LYS A 123 -1.31 11.92 8.97
CA LYS A 123 -0.37 11.83 7.84
C LYS A 123 0.67 12.94 7.96
N ASP A 124 1.92 12.61 7.68
CA ASP A 124 3.00 13.58 7.59
C ASP A 124 2.85 14.44 6.33
N PRO A 125 2.92 15.78 6.42
CA PRO A 125 2.75 16.66 5.26
C PRO A 125 3.81 16.41 4.18
N GLY A 126 3.37 16.08 2.96
CA GLY A 126 4.25 15.89 1.82
C GLY A 126 5.07 14.58 1.82
N ASP A 127 4.86 13.69 2.80
CA ASP A 127 5.56 12.42 2.88
C ASP A 127 4.59 11.27 3.17
N ASP A 128 4.38 10.40 2.19
CA ASP A 128 3.51 9.24 2.32
C ASP A 128 4.04 8.21 3.33
N HIS A 129 5.36 8.22 3.58
CA HIS A 129 6.06 7.26 4.46
C HIS A 129 6.90 7.97 5.53
N GLY A 130 6.41 9.10 6.03
CA GLY A 130 7.06 9.89 7.06
C GLY A 130 7.14 9.21 8.44
N PRO A 131 7.60 9.95 9.48
CA PRO A 131 7.79 9.41 10.82
C PRO A 131 6.59 8.66 11.41
N ASN A 132 5.36 9.12 11.16
CA ASN A 132 4.15 8.46 11.67
C ASN A 132 3.92 7.10 11.00
N PHE A 133 4.16 7.01 9.68
CA PHE A 133 4.12 5.74 8.96
C PHE A 133 5.17 4.78 9.49
N GLN A 134 6.42 5.25 9.56
CA GLN A 134 7.56 4.44 9.99
C GLN A 134 7.40 3.93 11.42
N HIS A 135 6.82 4.74 12.30
CA HIS A 135 6.53 4.34 13.67
C HIS A 135 5.53 3.18 13.74
N LEU A 136 4.38 3.30 13.06
CA LEU A 136 3.38 2.22 13.01
C LEU A 136 3.93 0.96 12.33
N MET A 137 4.66 1.13 11.23
CA MET A 137 5.34 0.04 10.53
C MET A 137 6.30 -0.71 11.47
N GLY A 138 7.10 0.02 12.25
CA GLY A 138 8.03 -0.55 13.23
C GLY A 138 7.31 -1.37 14.31
N ILE A 139 6.24 -0.82 14.88
CA ILE A 139 5.41 -1.51 15.88
C ILE A 139 4.84 -2.81 15.31
N LEU A 140 4.28 -2.78 14.10
CA LEU A 140 3.68 -3.97 13.49
C LEU A 140 4.74 -5.03 13.16
N ASN A 141 5.89 -4.62 12.62
CA ASN A 141 6.99 -5.53 12.33
C ASN A 141 7.53 -6.19 13.60
N GLU A 142 7.71 -5.46 14.69
CA GLU A 142 8.14 -6.03 15.96
C GLU A 142 7.08 -6.98 16.54
N THR A 143 5.82 -6.54 16.57
CA THR A 143 4.72 -7.28 17.22
C THR A 143 4.35 -8.56 16.46
N LEU A 144 4.34 -8.51 15.13
CA LEU A 144 3.90 -9.63 14.27
C LEU A 144 5.06 -10.43 13.69
N GLY A 145 6.27 -9.91 13.82
CA GLY A 145 7.45 -10.39 13.12
C GLY A 145 7.28 -10.35 11.59
N THR A 146 6.45 -9.45 11.08
CA THR A 146 6.36 -9.12 9.65
C THR A 146 7.59 -8.34 9.20
N ASN A 147 7.76 -8.18 7.89
CA ASN A 147 8.77 -7.34 7.28
C ASN A 147 8.14 -6.32 6.32
N ILE A 148 7.15 -5.57 6.81
CA ILE A 148 6.57 -4.43 6.09
C ILE A 148 7.70 -3.44 5.80
N ALA A 149 7.80 -2.98 4.56
CA ALA A 149 8.82 -2.06 4.10
C ALA A 149 8.20 -0.88 3.36
N ILE A 150 8.88 0.27 3.37
CA ILE A 150 8.51 1.46 2.59
C ILE A 150 8.58 1.15 1.08
N GLN A 151 9.66 0.50 0.68
CA GLN A 151 9.86 0.05 -0.69
C GLN A 151 9.74 -1.45 -0.75
N HIS A 152 8.71 -1.93 -1.45
CA HIS A 152 8.63 -3.34 -1.77
C HIS A 152 9.40 -3.67 -3.06
N ASN A 153 10.17 -4.76 -3.05
CA ASN A 153 10.94 -5.21 -4.21
C ASN A 153 10.16 -6.27 -5.00
N PHE A 154 9.30 -5.82 -5.91
CA PHE A 154 8.57 -6.68 -6.87
C PHE A 154 9.11 -6.56 -8.30
N HIS A 155 10.37 -6.15 -8.47
CA HIS A 155 10.93 -5.83 -9.79
C HIS A 155 10.87 -7.05 -10.72
N LYS A 156 11.16 -8.26 -10.23
CA LYS A 156 11.13 -9.48 -11.04
C LYS A 156 9.72 -9.81 -11.51
N GLU A 157 8.73 -9.70 -10.63
CA GLU A 157 7.33 -9.95 -10.92
C GLU A 157 6.78 -8.91 -11.90
N VAL A 158 7.08 -7.63 -11.66
CA VAL A 158 6.70 -6.52 -12.55
C VAL A 158 7.31 -6.71 -13.95
N GLU A 159 8.59 -7.09 -14.05
CA GLU A 159 9.21 -7.40 -15.35
C GLU A 159 8.60 -8.63 -16.01
N ALA A 160 8.35 -9.71 -15.25
CA ALA A 160 7.72 -10.93 -15.78
C ALA A 160 6.31 -10.69 -16.32
N LEU A 161 5.57 -9.73 -15.75
CA LEU A 161 4.25 -9.35 -16.24
C LEU A 161 4.31 -8.58 -17.57
N LYS A 162 5.45 -8.00 -17.97
CA LYS A 162 5.58 -7.19 -19.19
C LYS A 162 5.71 -8.03 -20.46
N LYS A 163 4.60 -8.67 -20.84
CA LYS A 163 4.51 -9.59 -21.99
C LYS A 163 4.38 -8.90 -23.35
N HIS A 164 4.16 -7.58 -23.39
CA HIS A 164 4.04 -6.85 -24.64
C HIS A 164 5.24 -5.94 -24.86
N GLN A 165 5.79 -5.97 -26.06
CA GLN A 165 6.92 -5.15 -26.45
C GLN A 165 6.61 -4.34 -27.71
N TRP A 166 7.05 -3.09 -27.70
CA TRP A 166 7.10 -2.23 -28.88
C TRP A 166 8.51 -1.70 -29.05
N GLU A 167 8.92 -1.53 -30.30
CA GLU A 167 10.17 -0.89 -30.69
C GLU A 167 9.87 0.28 -31.60
N CYS A 168 10.55 1.40 -31.38
CA CYS A 168 10.47 2.54 -32.28
C CYS A 168 11.15 2.22 -33.62
N ASP A 169 10.45 2.42 -34.74
CA ASP A 169 11.01 2.24 -36.08
C ASP A 169 11.98 3.37 -36.49
N GLY A 170 11.93 4.50 -35.79
CA GLY A 170 12.79 5.67 -36.00
C GLY A 170 14.24 5.50 -35.52
N PRO A 171 15.05 6.58 -35.55
CA PRO A 171 16.47 6.54 -35.23
C PRO A 171 16.78 6.14 -33.78
N CYS A 172 15.85 6.34 -32.83
CA CYS A 172 16.13 6.07 -31.42
C CYS A 172 16.11 4.58 -31.05
N LYS A 173 15.47 3.72 -31.85
CA LYS A 173 15.29 2.27 -31.58
C LYS A 173 14.84 1.95 -30.15
N LYS A 174 14.09 2.87 -29.52
CA LYS A 174 13.65 2.75 -28.13
C LYS A 174 12.70 1.56 -27.99
N ILE A 175 12.96 0.71 -27.01
CA ILE A 175 12.09 -0.43 -26.66
C ILE A 175 11.22 -0.05 -25.46
N VAL A 176 9.92 -0.32 -25.56
CA VAL A 176 8.95 -0.15 -24.47
C VAL A 176 8.29 -1.49 -24.18
N LYS A 177 8.43 -1.97 -22.93
CA LYS A 177 7.80 -3.20 -22.45
C LYS A 177 6.64 -2.89 -21.51
N ARG A 178 5.50 -3.55 -21.66
CA ARG A 178 4.29 -3.34 -20.84
C ARG A 178 3.57 -4.63 -20.53
N ALA A 179 2.87 -4.62 -19.40
CA ALA A 179 1.99 -5.72 -19.00
C ALA A 179 0.63 -5.71 -19.72
N ARG A 180 0.23 -4.56 -20.27
CA ARG A 180 -1.02 -4.42 -21.03
C ARG A 180 -0.72 -4.22 -22.50
N ASN A 181 -1.58 -4.76 -23.37
CA ASN A 181 -1.55 -4.51 -24.80
C ASN A 181 -2.01 -3.08 -25.10
N LEU A 182 -1.13 -2.11 -24.85
CA LEU A 182 -1.38 -0.69 -25.06
C LEU A 182 -0.11 -0.09 -25.63
N ALA A 183 -0.14 0.33 -26.89
CA ALA A 183 1.01 0.98 -27.52
C ALA A 183 1.36 2.30 -26.81
N PRO A 184 2.64 2.73 -26.85
CA PRO A 184 3.00 4.08 -26.45
C PRO A 184 2.18 5.13 -27.19
N SER A 185 1.76 6.18 -26.48
CA SER A 185 0.92 7.23 -27.08
C SER A 185 1.09 8.59 -26.39
N ALA A 186 0.54 9.63 -27.02
CA ALA A 186 0.58 11.02 -26.54
C ALA A 186 0.01 11.26 -25.13
N LYS A 187 -0.64 10.25 -24.52
CA LYS A 187 -1.05 10.30 -23.11
C LYS A 187 0.12 10.26 -22.12
N GLU A 188 1.31 9.89 -22.58
CA GLU A 188 2.50 9.80 -21.75
C GLU A 188 3.34 11.07 -21.84
N ARG A 189 3.85 11.54 -20.68
CA ARG A 189 4.64 12.79 -20.59
C ARG A 189 5.87 12.80 -21.51
N TRP A 190 6.51 11.66 -21.69
CA TRP A 190 7.72 11.52 -22.52
C TRP A 190 7.41 11.40 -24.02
N PHE A 191 6.15 11.15 -24.40
CA PHE A 191 5.82 10.84 -25.79
C PHE A 191 5.96 12.07 -26.69
N GLN A 192 5.57 13.25 -26.19
CA GLN A 192 5.72 14.51 -26.94
C GLN A 192 7.19 14.82 -27.26
N GLU A 193 8.09 14.62 -26.30
CA GLU A 193 9.53 14.77 -26.51
C GLU A 193 10.05 13.76 -27.54
N HIS A 194 9.59 12.52 -27.47
CA HIS A 194 9.92 11.49 -28.46
C HIS A 194 9.44 11.87 -29.88
N GLU A 195 8.22 12.40 -30.03
CA GLU A 195 7.72 12.87 -31.33
C GLU A 195 8.61 13.98 -31.91
N GLN A 196 9.07 14.93 -31.08
CA GLN A 196 9.91 16.03 -31.53
C GLN A 196 11.35 15.62 -31.85
N THR A 197 11.91 14.68 -31.09
CA THR A 197 13.34 14.31 -31.18
C THR A 197 13.61 13.10 -32.08
N CYS A 198 12.61 12.23 -32.29
CA CYS A 198 12.72 11.00 -33.06
C CYS A 198 11.73 10.95 -34.23
N GLY A 199 10.45 11.24 -33.97
CA GLY A 199 9.37 11.19 -34.97
C GLY A 199 8.99 9.78 -35.47
N GLY A 200 9.61 8.73 -34.93
CA GLY A 200 9.28 7.34 -35.27
C GLY A 200 7.99 6.83 -34.64
N ASN A 201 7.47 5.72 -35.15
CA ASN A 201 6.31 5.00 -34.64
C ASN A 201 6.73 3.79 -33.82
N PHE A 202 5.93 3.43 -32.81
CA PHE A 202 6.15 2.23 -32.01
C PHE A 202 5.46 1.02 -32.63
N ILE A 203 6.26 0.12 -33.21
CA ILE A 203 5.80 -1.12 -33.84
C ILE A 203 5.87 -2.25 -32.81
N LYS A 204 4.80 -3.06 -32.73
CA LYS A 204 4.74 -4.18 -31.79
C LYS A 204 5.70 -5.29 -32.22
N THR A 205 6.55 -5.75 -31.31
CA THR A 205 7.60 -6.75 -31.59
C THR A 205 7.46 -8.03 -30.78
N SER A 206 6.53 -8.09 -29.82
CA SER A 206 6.23 -9.32 -29.06
C SER A 206 4.78 -9.36 -28.57
N GLU A 207 4.20 -10.56 -28.59
CA GLU A 207 2.90 -10.90 -27.99
C GLU A 207 3.07 -12.06 -26.97
N PRO A 208 2.19 -12.13 -25.95
CA PRO A 208 2.14 -13.23 -24.97
C PRO A 208 1.92 -14.61 -25.60
#